data_AF-X1C6V5-F1
#
_entry.id   AF-X1C6V5-F1
#
_cell.length_a   1.000
_cell.length_b   1.000
_cell.length_c   1.000
_cell.angle_alpha   90.00
_cell.angle_beta   90.00
_cell.angle_gamma   90.00
#
_symmetry.space_group_name_H-M   'P 1'
#
loop_
_entity.id
_entity.type
_entity.pdbx_description
1 polymer ?
#
loop_
_entity_poly.entity_id
_entity_poly.type
_entity_poly.pdbx_seq_one_letter_code
_entity_poly.pdbx_strand_id
1 'polypeptide(L)' 'MSFHLNNTQQMAIHDSLLSLTEREMKHLKGSWAETFSKKIFPFIEEDRFSVLYSDNPASRPNNLVN' A
#
# COMPACT_ATOMS: atom_id res chain seq x y z
N MET A 1 11.82 -7.36 10.78
CA MET A 1 11.50 -6.11 10.08
C MET A 1 11.14 -5.07 11.12
N SER A 2 11.63 -3.82 11.00
CA SER A 2 11.24 -2.69 11.84
C SER A 2 9.99 -2.02 11.27
N PHE A 3 9.18 -1.41 12.15
CA PHE A 3 8.00 -0.68 11.74
C PHE A 3 8.38 0.68 11.17
N HIS A 4 7.74 1.07 10.07
CA HIS A 4 7.78 2.41 9.52
C HIS A 4 6.40 2.73 8.92
N LEU A 5 5.97 3.98 9.09
CA LEU A 5 4.70 4.46 8.54
C LEU A 5 4.78 4.62 7.02
N ASN A 6 3.71 4.24 6.32
CA ASN A 6 3.63 4.40 4.88
C ASN A 6 2.92 5.72 4.51
N ASN A 7 3.65 6.83 4.63
CA ASN A 7 3.10 8.17 4.39
C ASN A 7 2.82 8.46 2.90
N THR A 8 3.38 7.68 1.98
CA THR A 8 3.28 7.93 0.54
C THR A 8 3.21 6.62 -0.23
N GLN A 9 2.27 6.51 -1.15
CA GLN A 9 2.21 5.36 -2.04
C GLN A 9 3.41 5.38 -3.00
N GLN A 10 4.22 4.33 -2.94
CA GLN A 10 5.33 4.15 -3.89
C GLN A 10 4.80 3.65 -5.22
N MET A 11 5.15 4.34 -6.31
CA MET A 11 4.82 3.91 -7.67
C MET A 11 5.93 3.00 -8.21
N ALA A 12 5.54 1.87 -8.82
CA ALA A 12 6.45 1.00 -9.52
C ALA A 12 6.57 1.43 -11.00
N ILE A 13 7.78 1.37 -11.57
CA ILE A 13 8.01 1.68 -13.00
C ILE A 13 7.17 0.76 -13.90
N HIS A 14 6.96 -0.49 -13.47
CA HIS A 14 6.17 -1.50 -14.17
C HIS A 14 4.89 -1.84 -13.38
N ASP A 15 4.13 -0.81 -12.98
CA ASP A 15 2.86 -1.03 -12.30
C ASP A 15 1.84 -1.70 -13.23
N SER A 16 1.29 -2.83 -12.78
CA SER A 16 0.24 -3.59 -13.47
C SER A 16 -0.97 -2.74 -13.85
N LEU A 17 -1.29 -1.70 -13.07
CA LEU A 17 -2.40 -0.78 -13.37
C LEU A 17 -2.20 -0.03 -14.70
N LEU A 18 -0.96 0.22 -15.10
CA LEU A 18 -0.62 0.89 -16.36
C LEU A 18 -0.79 -0.02 -17.58
N SER A 19 -0.84 -1.34 -17.37
CA SER A 19 -1.01 -2.34 -18.44
C SER A 19 -2.47 -2.76 -18.68
N LEU A 20 -3.42 -2.25 -17.89
CA LEU A 20 -4.83 -2.63 -17.99
C LEU A 20 -5.49 -2.10 -19.26
N THR A 21 -6.33 -2.93 -19.88
CA THR A 21 -7.23 -2.48 -20.94
C THR A 21 -8.31 -1.55 -20.39
N GLU A 22 -8.97 -0.78 -21.26
CA GLU A 22 -10.08 0.10 -20.85
C GLU A 22 -11.22 -0.65 -20.15
N ARG A 23 -11.52 -1.88 -20.62
CA ARG A 23 -12.54 -2.73 -20.03
C ARG A 23 -12.17 -3.15 -18.62
N GLU A 24 -10.94 -3.56 -18.38
CA GLU A 24 -10.45 -3.98 -17.06
C GLU A 24 -10.40 -2.78 -16.11
N MET A 25 -9.89 -1.63 -16.58
CA MET A 25 -9.88 -0.39 -15.82
C MET A 25 -11.29 0.03 -15.39
N LYS A 26 -12.29 -0.11 -16.28
CA LYS A 26 -13.69 0.17 -15.95
C LYS A 26 -14.24 -0.75 -14.85
N HIS A 27 -13.93 -2.06 -14.93
CA HIS A 27 -14.35 -3.00 -13.89
C HIS A 27 -13.64 -2.72 -12.56
N LEU A 28 -12.34 -2.42 -12.58
CA LEU A 28 -11.57 -2.08 -11.39
C LEU A 28 -12.13 -0.85 -10.69
N LYS A 29 -12.41 0.23 -11.44
CA LYS A 29 -13.00 1.46 -10.90
C LYS A 29 -14.42 1.27 -10.36
N GLY A 30 -15.18 0.32 -10.92
CA GLY A 30 -16.50 -0.05 -10.40
C GLY A 30 -16.48 -1.06 -9.25
N SER A 31 -15.32 -1.64 -8.97
CA SER A 31 -15.18 -2.70 -7.96
C SER A 31 -15.05 -2.14 -6.54
N TRP A 32 -15.13 -3.03 -5.57
CA TRP A 32 -14.88 -2.69 -4.17
C TRP A 32 -13.45 -2.17 -3.93
N ALA A 33 -12.47 -2.58 -4.75
CA ALA A 33 -11.08 -2.15 -4.61
C ALA A 33 -10.90 -0.62 -4.71
N GLU A 34 -11.65 0.04 -5.60
CA GLU A 34 -11.64 1.50 -5.74
C GLU A 34 -12.19 2.20 -4.50
N THR A 35 -13.25 1.63 -3.92
CA THR A 35 -13.84 2.18 -2.70
C THR A 35 -12.91 1.98 -1.51
N PHE A 36 -12.32 0.79 -1.40
CA PHE A 36 -11.34 0.49 -0.37
C PHE A 36 -10.12 1.42 -0.45
N SER A 37 -9.52 1.59 -1.62
CA SER A 37 -8.31 2.42 -1.80
C SER A 37 -8.54 3.89 -1.47
N LYS A 38 -9.74 4.43 -1.74
CA LYS A 38 -10.04 5.86 -1.53
C LYS A 38 -10.61 6.20 -0.16
N LYS A 39 -11.41 5.29 0.43
CA LYS A 39 -12.20 5.60 1.63
C LYS A 39 -11.77 4.84 2.88
N ILE A 40 -11.08 3.72 2.72
CA ILE A 40 -10.70 2.86 3.85
C ILE A 40 -9.19 2.95 4.04
N PHE A 41 -8.42 2.59 3.02
CA PHE A 41 -6.97 2.49 3.09
C PHE A 41 -6.26 3.74 3.66
N PRO A 42 -6.58 4.98 3.24
CA PRO A 42 -5.89 6.17 3.75
C PRO A 42 -6.23 6.53 5.21
N PHE A 43 -7.28 5.92 5.77
CA PHE A 43 -7.74 6.17 7.13
C PHE A 43 -7.37 5.03 8.10
N ILE A 44 -6.61 4.04 7.63
CA ILE A 44 -6.10 2.97 8.49
C ILE A 44 -5.02 3.56 9.40
N GLU A 45 -5.22 3.47 10.71
CA GLU A 45 -4.22 3.84 11.72
C GLU A 45 -3.14 2.74 11.79
N GLU A 46 -2.10 2.88 10.95
CA GLU A 46 -1.03 1.90 10.78
C GLU A 46 -0.19 1.67 12.05
N ASP A 47 -0.05 2.69 12.92
CA ASP A 47 0.75 2.63 14.16
C ASP A 47 0.31 1.52 15.11
N ARG A 48 -0.97 1.15 15.09
CA ARG A 48 -1.51 0.05 15.91
C ARG A 48 -0.93 -1.32 15.54
N PHE A 49 -0.37 -1.45 14.33
CA PHE A 49 0.26 -2.68 13.86
C PHE A 49 1.77 -2.73 14.14
N SER A 50 2.35 -1.68 14.76
CA SER A 50 3.77 -1.65 15.16
C SER A 50 4.19 -2.85 16.01
N VAL A 51 3.28 -3.39 16.83
CA VAL A 51 3.48 -4.59 17.67
C VAL A 51 3.83 -5.86 16.87
N LEU A 52 3.52 -5.88 15.57
CA LEU A 52 3.85 -7.00 14.69
C LEU A 52 5.31 -6.96 14.20
N TYR A 53 6.04 -5.89 14.48
CA TYR A 53 7.40 -5.65 14.02
C TYR A 53 8.42 -5.79 15.15
N SER A 54 9.70 -5.88 14.78
CA SER A 54 10.80 -6.01 15.72
C SER A 54 11.26 -4.65 16.22
N ASP A 55 11.49 -4.56 17.52
CA ASP A 55 12.11 -3.39 18.18
C ASP A 55 13.61 -3.24 17.90
N ASN A 56 14.25 -4.22 17.25
CA ASN A 56 15.67 -4.16 16.94
C ASN A 56 15.95 -3.09 15.87
N PRO A 57 16.73 -2.03 16.18
CA PRO A 57 17.04 -0.96 15.23
C PRO A 57 17.79 -1.42 13.97
N ALA A 58 18.50 -2.56 14.04
CA ALA A 58 19.20 -3.14 12.90
C ALA A 58 18.25 -3.91 11.93
N SER A 59 16.97 -4.05 12.27
CA SER A 59 15.98 -4.67 11.38
C SER A 59 15.69 -3.79 10.17
N ARG A 60 15.56 -4.41 8.99
CA ARG A 60 15.08 -3.71 7.78
C ARG A 60 13.65 -3.20 7.98
N PRO A 61 13.32 -1.97 7.53
CA PRO A 61 11.95 -1.45 7.63
C PRO A 61 10.98 -2.23 6.72
N ASN A 62 9.69 -2.12 7.03
CA ASN A 62 8.60 -2.64 6.20
C ASN A 62 8.38 -1.86 4.90
N ASN A 63 8.77 -0.59 4.87
CA ASN A 63 8.68 0.22 3.66
C ASN A 63 9.68 -0.28 2.62
N LEU A 64 9.17 -0.44 1.40
CA LEU A 64 9.98 -0.78 0.25
C LEU A 64 10.96 0.37 -0.03
N VAL A 65 12.23 0.02 -0.20
CA VAL A 65 13.28 0.96 -0.62
C VAL A 65 13.52 0.70 -2.10
N ASN A 66 13.14 1.63 -2.97
CA ASN A 66 13.60 1.69 -4.36
C ASN A 66 14.47 2.92 -4.56
#